data_AF-A0A930Y1I8-F1
#
_entry.id   AF-A0A930Y1I8-F1
#
_cell.length_a   1.000
_cell.length_b   1.000
_cell.length_c   1.000
_cell.angle_alpha   90.00
_cell.angle_beta   90.00
_cell.angle_gamma   90.00
#
_symmetry.space_group_name_H-M   'P 1'
#
loop_
_entity.id
_entity.type
_entity.pdbx_description
1 polymer ?
#
loop_
_entity_poly.entity_id
_entity_poly.type
_entity_poly.pdbx_seq_one_letter_code
_entity_poly.pdbx_strand_id
1 'polypeptide(L)' 'MIIKSTLVIALIVTSYITFTLVAVNVGFVQNFIYIWLRSWLIAFILAVPSLLYVAPVIRKKFKS' A
#
# COMPACT_ATOMS: atom_id res chain seq x y z
N MET A 1 9.50 4.80 22.17
CA MET A 1 10.61 4.64 21.18
C MET A 1 10.30 3.67 20.04
N ILE A 2 9.39 2.70 20.18
CA ILE A 2 9.14 1.65 19.17
C ILE A 2 8.39 2.17 17.91
N ILE A 3 7.44 3.09 18.09
CA ILE A 3 6.56 3.57 17.00
C ILE A 3 7.32 4.35 15.92
N LYS A 4 8.39 5.08 16.29
CA LYS A 4 9.19 5.86 15.33
C LYS A 4 9.89 4.97 14.29
N SER A 5 10.35 3.78 14.70
CA SER A 5 11.06 2.86 13.81
C SER A 5 10.09 2.10 12.88
N THR A 6 8.91 1.70 13.37
CA THR A 6 7.94 0.94 12.57
C THR A 6 7.39 1.75 11.40
N LEU A 7 7.19 3.06 11.57
CA LEU A 7 6.72 3.94 10.48
C LEU A 7 7.73 4.03 9.33
N VAL A 8 9.03 4.12 9.65
CA VAL A 8 10.11 4.15 8.64
C VAL A 8 10.18 2.81 7.90
N ILE A 9 10.09 1.69 8.62
CA ILE A 9 10.05 0.37 8.01
C ILE A 9 8.83 0.22 7.09
N ALA A 10 7.65 0.62 7.54
CA ALA A 10 6.42 0.55 6.73
C ALA A 10 6.52 1.42 5.46
N LEU A 11 7.13 2.61 5.56
CA LEU A 11 7.35 3.47 4.41
C LEU A 11 8.31 2.82 3.40
N ILE A 12 9.44 2.28 3.87
CA ILE A 12 10.42 1.60 3.02
C ILE A 12 9.81 0.35 2.36
N VAL A 13 9.10 -0.47 3.13
CA VAL A 13 8.49 -1.71 2.63
C VAL A 13 7.43 -1.43 1.58
N THR A 14 6.53 -0.49 1.83
CA THR A 14 5.48 -0.15 0.85
C THR A 14 6.04 0.52 -0.40
N SER A 15 7.09 1.33 -0.28
CA SER A 15 7.71 1.99 -1.43
C SER A 15 8.40 1.00 -2.36
N TYR A 16 9.25 0.09 -1.88
CA TYR A 16 9.92 -0.86 -2.79
C TYR A 16 8.95 -1.90 -3.39
N ILE A 17 7.97 -2.40 -2.62
CA ILE A 17 7.00 -3.38 -3.13
C ILE A 17 6.21 -2.77 -4.29
N THR A 18 5.65 -1.56 -4.08
CA THR A 18 4.87 -0.91 -5.14
C THR A 18 5.73 -0.46 -6.31
N PHE A 19 7.00 -0.09 -6.07
CA PHE A 19 7.94 0.23 -7.13
C PHE A 19 8.18 -0.97 -8.04
N THR A 20 8.49 -2.14 -7.47
CA THR A 20 8.68 -3.37 -8.23
C THR A 20 7.40 -3.77 -8.97
N LEU A 21 6.24 -3.65 -8.34
CA LEU A 21 4.95 -4.05 -8.92
C LEU A 21 4.57 -3.18 -10.13
N VAL A 22 4.80 -1.87 -10.04
CA VAL A 22 4.57 -0.93 -11.16
C VAL A 22 5.65 -1.11 -12.24
N ALA A 23 6.92 -1.35 -11.86
CA ALA A 23 8.00 -1.64 -12.81
C ALA A 23 7.71 -2.87 -13.66
N VAL A 24 7.17 -3.93 -13.05
CA VAL A 24 6.83 -5.17 -13.75
C VAL A 24 5.55 -5.03 -14.58
N ASN A 25 4.54 -4.30 -14.12
CA ASN A 25 3.26 -4.18 -14.83
C ASN A 25 3.27 -3.16 -15.97
N VAL A 26 3.96 -2.02 -15.80
CA VAL A 26 3.92 -0.89 -16.74
C VAL A 26 5.21 -0.77 -17.55
N GLY A 27 6.32 -1.32 -17.05
CA GLY A 27 7.65 -1.12 -17.63
C GLY A 27 8.22 0.28 -17.32
N PHE A 28 9.50 0.49 -17.66
CA PHE A 28 10.19 1.77 -17.46
C PHE A 28 9.88 2.76 -18.59
N VAL A 29 8.70 3.37 -18.54
CA VAL A 29 8.28 4.45 -19.45
C VAL A 29 8.72 5.84 -18.95
N GLN A 30 8.77 6.85 -19.82
CA GLN A 30 9.26 8.21 -19.48
C GLN A 30 8.55 8.85 -18.26
N ASN A 31 7.32 8.43 -17.95
CA ASN A 31 6.53 8.92 -16.81
C ASN A 31 6.46 7.92 -15.65
N PHE A 32 7.37 6.95 -15.58
CA PHE A 32 7.32 5.85 -14.62
C PHE A 32 7.16 6.31 -13.16
N ILE A 33 7.96 7.28 -12.72
CA ILE A 33 7.91 7.80 -11.34
C ILE A 33 6.53 8.42 -11.04
N TYR A 34 5.95 9.16 -11.99
CA TYR A 34 4.62 9.75 -11.83
C TYR A 34 3.53 8.69 -11.73
N ILE A 35 3.59 7.67 -12.60
CA ILE A 35 2.64 6.54 -12.61
C ILE A 35 2.76 5.74 -11.30
N TRP A 36 3.98 5.50 -10.84
CA TRP A 36 4.26 4.82 -9.58
C TRP A 36 3.67 5.58 -8.40
N LEU A 37 3.99 6.88 -8.27
CA LEU A 37 3.52 7.71 -7.15
C LEU A 37 1.99 7.81 -7.13
N ARG A 38 1.36 7.98 -8.31
CA ARG A 38 -0.10 8.00 -8.45
C ARG A 38 -0.73 6.67 -8.06
N SER A 39 -0.17 5.55 -8.51
CA SER A 39 -0.67 4.21 -8.18
C SER A 39 -0.52 3.88 -6.70
N TRP A 40 0.62 4.26 -6.10
CA TRP A 40 0.89 4.10 -4.67
C TRP A 40 -0.11 4.88 -3.82
N LEU A 41 -0.39 6.14 -4.17
CA LEU A 41 -1.40 6.96 -3.47
C LEU A 41 -2.82 6.38 -3.58
N ILE A 42 -3.22 5.94 -4.77
CA ILE A 42 -4.53 5.32 -4.98
C ILE A 42 -4.67 4.04 -4.14
N ALA A 43 -3.65 3.17 -4.16
CA ALA A 43 -3.63 1.96 -3.36
C ALA A 43 -3.70 2.26 -1.85
N PHE A 44 -2.98 3.28 -1.37
CA PHE A 44 -3.02 3.72 0.02
C PHE A 44 -4.41 4.21 0.42
N ILE A 45 -5.04 5.06 -0.41
CA ILE A 45 -6.40 5.57 -0.20
C ILE A 45 -7.45 4.46 -0.21
N LEU A 46 -7.26 3.39 -0.99
CA LEU A 46 -8.17 2.24 -1.01
C LEU A 46 -7.95 1.28 0.16
N ALA A 47 -6.69 1.06 0.55
CA ALA A 47 -6.33 0.13 1.61
C ALA A 47 -6.84 0.58 2.99
N VAL A 48 -6.75 1.88 3.31
CA VAL A 48 -7.21 2.44 4.59
C VAL A 48 -8.69 2.18 4.87
N PRO A 49 -9.65 2.59 4.01
CA PRO A 49 -11.08 2.30 4.23
C PRO A 49 -11.35 0.80 4.14
N SER A 50 -10.65 0.06 3.29
CA SER A 50 -10.78 -1.41 3.26
C SER A 50 -10.41 -2.02 4.61
N LEU A 51 -9.30 -1.61 5.24
CA LEU A 51 -8.96 -2.07 6.59
C LEU A 51 -9.99 -1.60 7.64
N LEU A 52 -10.45 -0.36 7.58
CA LEU A 52 -11.38 0.20 8.56
C LEU A 52 -12.76 -0.45 8.51
N TYR A 53 -13.29 -0.73 7.31
CA TYR A 53 -14.65 -1.25 7.14
C TYR A 53 -14.69 -2.76 6.90
N VAL A 54 -13.79 -3.30 6.08
CA VAL A 54 -13.83 -4.72 5.70
C VAL A 54 -13.24 -5.60 6.81
N ALA A 55 -12.15 -5.19 7.46
CA ALA A 55 -11.55 -6.00 8.53
C ALA A 55 -12.50 -6.30 9.71
N PRO A 56 -13.25 -5.35 10.29
CA PRO A 56 -14.19 -5.67 11.35
C PRO A 56 -15.36 -6.53 10.86
N VAL A 57 -15.82 -6.35 9.62
CA VAL A 57 -16.90 -7.17 9.02
C VAL A 57 -16.47 -8.62 8.87
N ILE A 58 -15.27 -8.87 8.33
CA ILE A 58 -14.71 -10.23 8.20
C ILE A 58 -14.51 -10.85 9.59
N ARG A 59 -13.93 -10.11 10.54
CA ARG A 59 -13.72 -10.59 11.90
C ARG A 59 -15.02 -10.96 12.61
N LYS A 60 -16.10 -10.22 12.35
CA LYS A 60 -17.43 -10.54 12.87
C LYS A 60 -18.01 -11.82 12.22
N LYS A 61 -17.82 -12.01 10.91
CA LYS A 61 -18.27 -13.21 10.20
C LYS A 61 -17.52 -14.49 10.60
N PHE A 62 -16.20 -14.40 10.83
CA PHE A 62 -15.38 -15.56 11.19
C PHE A 62 -15.45 -15.95 12.68
N LYS A 63 -16.00 -15.08 13.55
CA LYS A 63 -16.17 -15.36 14.99
C LYS A 63 -17.61 -15.79 15.34
N SER A 64 -18.42 -16.16 14.34
CA SER A 64 -19.79 -16.65 14.52
C SER A 64 -19.87 -18.16 14.42
#